data_AF-A0A2V9UDY5-F1
#
_entry.id   AF-A0A2V9UDY5-F1
#
_cell.length_a   1.000
_cell.length_b   1.000
_cell.length_c   1.000
_cell.angle_alpha   90.00
_cell.angle_beta   90.00
_cell.angle_gamma   90.00
#
_symmetry.space_group_name_H-M   'P 1'
#
loop_
_entity.id
_entity.type
_entity.pdbx_description
1 polymer ?
#
loop_
_entity_poly.entity_id
_entity_poly.type
_entity_poly.pdbx_seq_one_letter_code
_entity_poly.pdbx_strand_id
1 'polypeptide(L)' 'SFRVKVSVGSNPWAPSEPTVNLAKVCERWGGGGHARVGAISFDVTKHEEARRAAFEIVNELRASVRARLAG' A
#
# COMPACT_ATOMS: atom_id res chain seq x y z
N SER A 1 4.17 22.71 1.95
CA SER A 1 3.46 22.19 3.13
C SER A 1 4.04 20.82 3.48
N PHE A 2 4.31 20.56 4.76
CA PHE A 2 4.83 19.28 5.23
C PHE A 2 3.69 18.24 5.28
N ARG A 3 4.02 16.96 5.11
CA ARG A 3 3.06 15.84 5.14
C ARG A 3 3.73 14.59 5.70
N VAL A 4 2.95 13.72 6.33
CA VAL A 4 3.36 12.34 6.57
C VAL A 4 2.92 11.51 5.39
N LYS A 5 3.84 10.81 4.73
CA LYS A 5 3.56 10.06 3.50
C LYS A 5 3.75 8.57 3.73
N VAL A 6 2.79 7.77 3.29
CA VAL A 6 2.93 6.32 3.12
C VAL A 6 3.03 6.07 1.62
N SER A 7 4.11 5.42 1.18
CA SER A 7 4.28 5.01 -0.22
C SER A 7 4.25 3.49 -0.30
N VAL A 8 3.53 2.95 -1.27
CA VAL A 8 3.34 1.51 -1.48
C VAL A 8 3.77 1.18 -2.90
N GLY A 9 4.63 0.19 -3.09
CA GLY A 9 5.15 -0.14 -4.40
C GLY A 9 5.46 -1.62 -4.55
N SER A 10 5.31 -2.12 -5.77
CA SER A 10 5.81 -3.45 -6.15
C SER A 10 7.25 -3.36 -6.63
N ASN A 11 8.08 -4.35 -6.29
CA ASN A 11 9.43 -4.49 -6.84
C ASN A 11 9.35 -4.87 -8.34
N PRO A 12 9.84 -4.02 -9.28
CA PRO A 12 9.80 -4.31 -10.71
C PRO A 12 10.72 -5.46 -11.14
N TRP A 13 11.67 -5.86 -10.29
CA TRP A 13 12.59 -6.98 -10.52
C TRP A 13 12.13 -8.28 -9.81
N ALA A 14 10.95 -8.28 -9.16
CA ALA A 14 10.42 -9.49 -8.56
C ALA A 14 10.03 -10.51 -9.66
N PRO A 15 10.37 -11.80 -9.50
CA PRO A 15 10.06 -12.83 -10.49
C PRO A 15 8.56 -13.12 -10.60
N SER A 16 7.79 -12.82 -9.55
CA SER A 16 6.33 -12.96 -9.54
C SER A 16 5.64 -11.66 -9.93
N GLU A 17 4.64 -11.75 -10.80
CA GLU A 17 3.79 -10.61 -11.12
C GLU A 17 3.01 -10.09 -9.89
N PRO A 18 2.85 -8.75 -9.76
CA PRO A 18 1.99 -8.19 -8.72
C PRO A 18 0.53 -8.57 -8.96
N THR A 19 -0.13 -9.06 -7.91
CA THR A 19 -1.53 -9.52 -7.99
C THR A 19 -2.52 -8.56 -7.35
N VAL A 20 -2.03 -7.50 -6.69
CA VAL A 20 -2.85 -6.51 -6.02
C VAL A 20 -2.69 -5.17 -6.73
N ASN A 21 -3.81 -4.52 -7.06
CA ASN A 21 -3.81 -3.15 -7.56
C ASN A 21 -3.58 -2.18 -6.39
N LEU A 22 -2.36 -1.62 -6.32
CA LEU A 22 -1.95 -0.76 -5.22
C LEU A 22 -2.67 0.60 -5.18
N ALA A 23 -3.19 1.10 -6.31
CA ALA A 23 -4.02 2.31 -6.34
C ALA A 23 -5.30 2.10 -5.54
N LYS A 24 -6.03 1.00 -5.80
CA LYS A 24 -7.27 0.66 -5.08
C LYS A 24 -7.07 0.45 -3.59
N VAL A 25 -5.90 -0.05 -3.20
CA VAL A 25 -5.52 -0.17 -1.79
C VAL A 25 -5.32 1.20 -1.14
N CYS A 26 -4.61 2.11 -1.82
CA CYS A 26 -4.35 3.45 -1.31
C CYS A 26 -5.61 4.34 -1.31
N GLU A 27 -6.53 4.16 -2.26
CA GLU A 27 -7.80 4.91 -2.36
C GLU A 27 -8.66 4.76 -1.09
N ARG A 28 -8.65 3.59 -0.44
CA ARG A 28 -9.38 3.37 0.84
C ARG A 28 -8.91 4.26 1.98
N TRP A 29 -7.71 4.83 1.87
CA TRP A 29 -7.12 5.76 2.82
C TRP A 29 -7.09 7.21 2.31
N GLY A 30 -7.84 7.52 1.24
CA GLY A 30 -7.80 8.83 0.60
C GLY A 30 -6.54 9.10 -0.23
N GLY A 31 -5.77 8.06 -0.54
CA GLY A 31 -4.63 8.09 -1.45
C GLY A 31 -5.02 7.76 -2.89
N GLY A 32 -4.03 7.34 -3.68
CA GLY A 32 -4.24 6.91 -5.06
C GLY A 32 -2.94 6.47 -5.74
N GLY A 33 -2.98 6.26 -7.06
CA GLY A 33 -1.80 5.92 -7.86
C GLY A 33 -2.12 5.06 -9.08
N HIS A 34 -1.26 4.08 -9.35
CA HIS A 34 -1.39 3.09 -10.41
C HIS A 34 -1.37 1.66 -9.86
N ALA A 35 -1.62 0.66 -10.71
CA ALA A 35 -1.66 -0.74 -10.30
C ALA A 35 -0.41 -1.20 -9.54
N ARG A 36 0.78 -0.67 -9.90
CA ARG A 36 2.09 -1.07 -9.33
C ARG A 36 2.67 -0.11 -8.30
N VAL A 37 2.04 1.04 -8.07
CA VAL A 37 2.53 2.06 -7.13
C VAL A 37 1.38 2.91 -6.62
N GLY A 38 1.38 3.22 -5.33
CA GLY A 38 0.40 4.11 -4.73
C GLY A 38 1.00 4.92 -3.59
N ALA A 39 0.31 5.97 -3.19
CA ALA A 39 0.71 6.78 -2.05
C ALA A 39 -0.51 7.35 -1.32
N ILE A 40 -0.32 7.61 -0.04
CA ILE A 40 -1.28 8.26 0.85
C ILE A 40 -0.55 9.43 1.51
N SER A 41 -1.19 10.60 1.54
CA SER A 41 -0.65 11.80 2.18
C SER A 41 -1.52 12.21 3.35
N PHE A 42 -0.97 12.15 4.55
CA PHE A 42 -1.62 12.56 5.77
C PHE A 42 -1.14 13.95 6.19
N ASP A 43 -1.94 14.65 7.00
CA ASP A 43 -1.49 15.84 7.70
C ASP A 43 -0.26 15.55 8.60
N VAL A 44 0.56 16.56 8.88
CA VAL A 44 1.75 16.41 9.73
C VAL A 44 1.46 15.88 11.13
N THR A 45 0.25 16.07 11.65
CA THR A 45 -0.14 15.60 12.98
C THR A 45 -0.60 14.13 12.99
N LYS A 46 -0.83 13.53 11.83
CA LYS A 46 -1.51 12.23 11.68
C LYS A 46 -0.57 11.02 11.56
N HIS A 47 0.50 11.02 12.36
CA HIS A 47 1.51 9.95 12.33
C HIS A 47 0.96 8.56 12.71
N GLU A 48 0.08 8.49 13.72
CA GLU A 48 -0.52 7.21 14.12
C GLU A 48 -1.44 6.63 13.04
N GLU A 49 -2.20 7.51 12.38
CA GLU A 49 -3.07 7.11 11.27
C GLU A 49 -2.25 6.59 10.08
N ALA A 50 -1.14 7.27 9.76
CA ALA A 50 -0.20 6.81 8.74
C ALA A 50 0.43 5.45 9.07
N ARG A 51 0.82 5.22 10.35
CA ARG A 51 1.33 3.92 10.81
C ARG A 51 0.27 2.83 10.71
N ARG A 52 -0.96 3.12 11.13
CA ARG A 52 -2.09 2.19 11.03
C ARG A 52 -2.35 1.80 9.58
N ALA A 53 -2.41 2.77 8.68
CA ALA A 53 -2.57 2.54 7.26
C ALA A 53 -1.47 1.63 6.70
N ALA A 54 -0.20 1.95 7.01
CA ALA A 54 0.93 1.13 6.58
C ALA A 54 0.83 -0.32 7.10
N PHE A 55 0.46 -0.51 8.36
CA PHE A 55 0.34 -1.84 8.96
C PHE A 55 -0.79 -2.67 8.33
N GLU A 56 -1.97 -2.07 8.18
CA GLU A 56 -3.13 -2.75 7.56
C GLU A 56 -2.83 -3.12 6.10
N ILE A 57 -2.21 -2.21 5.33
CA ILE A 57 -1.80 -2.48 3.94
C ILE A 57 -0.79 -3.62 3.87
N VAL A 58 0.22 -3.64 4.74
CA VAL A 58 1.21 -4.75 4.77
C VAL A 58 0.53 -6.08 5.07
N ASN A 59 -0.42 -6.13 5.99
CA ASN A 59 -1.12 -7.36 6.34
C ASN A 59 -1.97 -7.88 5.18
N GLU A 60 -2.69 -6.99 4.48
CA GLU A 60 -3.46 -7.33 3.29
C GLU A 60 -2.57 -7.87 2.16
N LEU A 61 -1.46 -7.18 1.86
CA LEU A 61 -0.53 -7.62 0.81
C LEU A 61 0.14 -8.95 1.15
N ARG A 62 0.45 -9.21 2.42
CA ARG A 62 0.96 -10.52 2.85
C ARG A 62 -0.11 -11.60 2.74
N ALA A 63 -1.36 -11.28 3.05
CA ALA A 63 -2.47 -12.22 2.93
C ALA A 63 -2.72 -12.60 1.47
N SER A 64 -2.66 -11.64 0.53
CA SER A 64 -2.83 -11.94 -0.89
C SER A 64 -1.72 -12.84 -1.45
N VAL A 65 -0.48 -12.63 -1.02
CA VAL A 65 0.65 -13.51 -1.39
C VAL A 65 0.44 -14.92 -0.83
N ARG A 66 0.04 -15.06 0.44
CA ARG A 66 -0.24 -16.39 1.03
C ARG A 66 -1.38 -17.10 0.31
N ALA A 67 -2.48 -16.40 0.02
CA ALA A 67 -3.62 -16.97 -0.70
C ALA A 67 -3.22 -17.49 -2.08
N ARG A 68 -2.36 -16.74 -2.80
CA ARG A 68 -1.83 -17.17 -4.11
C ARG A 68 -0.91 -18.40 -4.03
N LEU A 69 -0.19 -18.58 -2.94
CA LEU A 69 0.70 -19.74 -2.77
C LEU A 69 -0.04 -21.00 -2.30
N ALA A 70 -1.26 -20.85 -1.77
CA ALA A 70 -2.07 -21.95 -1.26
C ALA A 70 -3.03 -22.56 -2.29
N GLY A 71 -3.19 -21.92 -3.45
CA GLY A 71 -3.95 -22.43 -4.60
C GLY A 71 -3.03 -22.80 -5.75
#